data_AF-A0A387G4V8-F1
#
_entry.id   AF-A0A387G4V8-F1
#
_cell.length_a   1.000
_cell.length_b   1.000
_cell.length_c   1.000
_cell.angle_alpha   90.00
_cell.angle_beta   90.00
_cell.angle_gamma   90.00
#
_symmetry.space_group_name_H-M   'P 1'
#
loop_
_entity.id
_entity.type
_entity.pdbx_description
1 polymer ?
#
loop_
_entity_poly.entity_id
_entity_poly.type
_entity_poly.pdbx_seq_one_letter_code
_entity_poly.pdbx_strand_id
1 'polypeptide(L)'
;MTNPLNRGSPLLHRIGVEPIINCTGVRAINGNSRLTKSVRTAMDEASRVFVNMDELQRAAGRYTAEMIAAENALITSGSAASLTLAVAACVAGNDPHRILKLPLSDPDRRLVLVPADQRFSYEHSLRLAGCNIEFPRDKQELLCQLGKKPCMICALARRSEDSVLSIRRLKVLTGGQIPILVDAAGFCPTHPDPWLAKGADLVAYSLGKFVGGPAASGLLAGRRDLVEAASAIAAPHQGFGRGFKIGKEQIAGAVAALEEWFRDGCCAKLPTMLERRLNLISNRLACEAGISVSIARAPGNVAPRLRISWDPAKIPTTVSELRNRLLKRTPRIMIDDPRRLPYEVSIDPTCLRDDEADAVAIGVLEELKSAVLRIGVQERNEVKSLEGLWRYRIDYPMHAREGTIIIPNGRLLSEATVNIDGQEVIAKASIDNNKLRISCETAHDEWTIYYRFEGTVTPKGIRGRVSGGMARREHDSSAFREQFGTAPWSASRENSSYLSTGEVGAMSVAGNFRGATI
;
A
#
# COMPACT_ATOMS: atom_id res chain seq x y z
N MET A 1 22.57 -31.93 8.28
CA MET A 1 21.84 -30.90 9.05
C MET A 1 21.36 -29.85 8.06
N THR A 2 20.04 -29.69 7.89
CA THR A 2 19.48 -28.64 7.04
C THR A 2 19.92 -27.27 7.57
N ASN A 3 20.51 -26.43 6.72
CA ASN A 3 20.79 -25.04 7.06
C ASN A 3 19.53 -24.46 7.74
N PRO A 4 19.59 -23.93 8.98
CA PRO A 4 18.41 -23.43 9.69
C PRO A 4 17.71 -22.27 8.98
N LEU A 5 18.30 -21.72 7.91
CA LEU A 5 17.72 -20.74 6.99
C LEU A 5 17.00 -21.37 5.78
N ASN A 6 17.15 -22.68 5.57
CA ASN A 6 16.43 -23.46 4.56
C ASN A 6 15.09 -23.95 5.13
N ARG A 7 14.25 -23.00 5.60
CA ARG A 7 12.89 -23.26 6.12
C ARG A 7 11.84 -23.05 5.05
N GLY A 8 12.12 -23.65 3.91
CA GLY A 8 11.26 -23.67 2.76
C GLY A 8 9.86 -24.19 3.07
N SER A 9 8.85 -23.64 2.41
CA SER A 9 7.56 -24.33 2.29
C SER A 9 7.64 -25.22 1.06
N PRO A 10 7.58 -26.56 1.19
CA PRO A 10 7.63 -27.46 0.02
C PRO A 10 6.55 -27.12 -1.02
N LEU A 11 5.38 -26.66 -0.55
CA LEU A 11 4.32 -26.16 -1.41
C LEU A 11 4.76 -24.93 -2.20
N LEU A 12 5.37 -23.93 -1.55
CA LEU A 12 5.82 -22.70 -2.20
C LEU A 12 6.95 -22.98 -3.20
N HIS A 13 7.94 -23.80 -2.86
CA HIS A 13 9.01 -24.18 -3.80
C HIS A 13 8.46 -24.92 -5.01
N ARG A 14 7.50 -25.84 -4.81
CA ARG A 14 6.86 -26.59 -5.90
C ARG A 14 6.15 -25.67 -6.90
N ILE A 15 5.64 -24.52 -6.47
CA ILE A 15 5.04 -23.50 -7.35
C ILE A 15 6.04 -22.39 -7.74
N GLY A 16 7.34 -22.58 -7.51
CA GLY A 16 8.40 -21.65 -7.93
C GLY A 16 8.58 -20.41 -7.06
N VAL A 17 8.07 -20.41 -5.82
CA VAL A 17 8.14 -19.28 -4.90
C VAL A 17 9.17 -19.55 -3.81
N GLU A 18 10.25 -18.76 -3.82
CA GLU A 18 11.30 -18.80 -2.80
C GLU A 18 10.97 -17.85 -1.64
N PRO A 19 10.96 -18.32 -0.38
CA PRO A 19 10.72 -17.48 0.79
C PRO A 19 11.72 -16.32 0.93
N ILE A 20 11.29 -15.28 1.64
CA ILE A 20 12.11 -14.11 1.96
C ILE A 20 12.21 -13.93 3.48
N ILE A 21 13.34 -13.40 3.95
CA ILE A 21 13.42 -12.73 5.23
C ILE A 21 12.84 -11.32 5.05
N ASN A 22 11.75 -11.04 5.75
CA ASN A 22 10.99 -9.80 5.61
C ASN A 22 11.46 -8.75 6.63
N CYS A 23 12.22 -7.76 6.17
CA CYS A 23 12.67 -6.59 6.94
C CYS A 23 11.81 -5.33 6.67
N THR A 24 10.61 -5.49 6.10
CA THR A 24 9.73 -4.38 5.70
C THR A 24 8.50 -4.24 6.59
N GLY A 25 8.47 -5.00 7.69
CA GLY A 25 7.36 -5.05 8.63
C GLY A 25 6.15 -5.76 8.04
N VAL A 26 4.96 -5.27 8.39
CA VAL A 26 3.67 -5.92 8.13
C VAL A 26 3.05 -5.56 6.78
N ARG A 27 3.88 -5.39 5.74
CA ARG A 27 3.38 -5.03 4.40
C ARG A 27 2.63 -6.19 3.75
N ALA A 28 1.46 -5.89 3.19
CA ALA A 28 0.61 -6.87 2.52
C ALA A 28 1.31 -7.54 1.33
N ILE A 29 2.13 -6.81 0.57
CA ILE A 29 2.93 -7.35 -0.56
C ILE A 29 3.85 -8.50 -0.12
N ASN A 30 4.23 -8.56 1.15
CA ASN A 30 5.10 -9.57 1.73
C ASN A 30 4.35 -10.55 2.66
N GLY A 31 3.02 -10.58 2.60
CA GLY A 31 2.19 -11.53 3.36
C GLY A 31 1.83 -11.12 4.79
N ASN A 32 2.10 -9.87 5.19
CA ASN A 32 1.87 -9.33 6.53
C ASN A 32 2.70 -10.04 7.62
N SER A 33 2.08 -10.39 8.76
CA SER A 33 2.72 -11.03 9.90
C SER A 33 2.72 -12.56 9.83
N ARG A 34 3.61 -13.17 10.60
CA ARG A 34 3.66 -14.63 10.79
C ARG A 34 2.68 -15.06 11.87
N LEU A 35 1.94 -16.13 11.59
CA LEU A 35 1.04 -16.74 12.56
C LEU A 35 1.85 -17.40 13.69
N THR A 36 1.32 -17.39 14.90
CA THR A 36 1.84 -18.15 16.04
C THR A 36 1.37 -19.61 15.97
N LYS A 37 1.84 -20.46 16.89
CA LYS A 37 1.41 -21.87 16.93
C LYS A 37 -0.07 -21.99 17.30
N SER A 38 -0.51 -21.21 18.28
CA SER A 38 -1.91 -21.07 18.72
C SER A 38 -2.80 -20.69 17.54
N VAL A 39 -2.46 -19.64 16.81
CA VAL A 39 -3.26 -19.19 15.65
C VAL A 39 -3.37 -20.26 14.57
N ARG A 40 -2.26 -20.93 14.23
CA ARG A 40 -2.29 -22.05 13.26
C ARG A 40 -3.14 -23.22 13.73
N THR A 41 -3.09 -23.54 15.03
CA THR A 41 -3.84 -24.65 15.61
C THR A 41 -5.34 -24.35 15.55
N ALA A 42 -5.76 -23.15 15.95
CA ALA A 42 -7.16 -22.73 15.86
C ALA A 42 -7.70 -22.76 14.42
N MET A 43 -6.88 -22.32 13.44
CA MET A 43 -7.24 -22.41 12.02
C MET A 43 -7.42 -23.86 11.55
N ASP A 44 -6.51 -24.76 11.94
CA ASP A 44 -6.56 -26.19 11.58
C ASP A 44 -7.77 -26.88 12.22
N GLU A 45 -8.02 -26.67 13.51
CA GLU A 45 -9.19 -27.21 14.21
C GLU A 45 -10.50 -26.74 13.57
N ALA A 46 -10.63 -25.44 13.32
CA ALA A 46 -11.79 -24.87 12.66
C ALA A 46 -11.98 -25.43 11.25
N SER A 47 -10.90 -25.79 10.54
CA SER A 47 -10.99 -26.32 9.17
C SER A 47 -11.68 -27.68 9.07
N ARG A 48 -11.70 -28.46 10.17
CA ARG A 48 -12.16 -29.86 10.22
C ARG A 48 -13.65 -30.04 10.52
N VAL A 49 -14.37 -28.96 10.86
CA VAL A 49 -15.78 -29.01 11.27
C VAL A 49 -16.65 -28.05 10.45
N PHE A 50 -17.94 -28.34 10.35
CA PHE A 50 -18.91 -27.41 9.75
C PHE A 50 -19.62 -26.60 10.85
N VAL A 51 -19.94 -25.34 10.54
CA VAL A 51 -20.64 -24.42 11.44
C VAL A 51 -21.61 -23.55 10.66
N ASN A 52 -22.64 -23.03 11.32
CA ASN A 52 -23.38 -21.91 10.80
C ASN A 52 -22.52 -20.64 10.90
N MET A 53 -22.29 -19.97 9.78
CA MET A 53 -21.40 -18.79 9.74
C MET A 53 -21.97 -17.58 10.50
N ASP A 54 -23.29 -17.44 10.58
CA ASP A 54 -23.93 -16.36 11.35
C ASP A 54 -23.84 -16.62 12.86
N GLU A 55 -23.87 -17.89 13.29
CA GLU A 55 -23.58 -18.27 14.67
C GLU A 55 -22.12 -17.99 15.03
N LEU A 56 -21.18 -18.41 14.17
CA LEU A 56 -19.75 -18.18 14.37
C LEU A 56 -19.42 -16.68 14.44
N GLN A 57 -19.91 -15.87 13.49
CA GLN A 57 -19.66 -14.43 13.49
C GLN A 57 -20.25 -13.74 14.72
N ARG A 58 -21.49 -14.05 15.10
CA ARG A 58 -22.10 -13.47 16.30
C ARG A 58 -21.35 -13.87 17.58
N ALA A 59 -20.90 -15.11 17.70
CA ALA A 59 -20.14 -15.57 18.85
C ALA A 59 -18.75 -14.91 18.92
N ALA A 60 -18.00 -14.93 17.81
CA ALA A 60 -16.69 -14.29 17.71
C ALA A 60 -16.77 -12.77 17.93
N GLY A 61 -17.82 -12.14 17.40
CA GLY A 61 -18.12 -10.72 17.56
C GLY A 61 -18.34 -10.33 19.02
N ARG A 62 -19.26 -11.01 19.73
CA ARG A 62 -19.48 -10.78 21.17
C ARG A 62 -18.20 -10.96 21.98
N TYR A 63 -17.50 -12.08 21.75
CA TYR A 63 -16.27 -12.40 22.46
C TYR A 63 -15.16 -11.36 22.25
N THR A 64 -14.99 -10.88 21.02
CA THR A 64 -14.01 -9.82 20.71
C THR A 64 -14.44 -8.45 21.24
N ALA A 65 -15.74 -8.14 21.22
CA ALA A 65 -16.27 -6.88 21.73
C ALA A 65 -15.98 -6.72 23.24
N GLU A 66 -16.12 -7.79 24.01
CA GLU A 66 -15.75 -7.84 25.43
C GLU A 66 -14.27 -7.51 25.65
N MET A 67 -13.37 -8.11 24.85
CA MET A 67 -11.91 -7.87 24.98
C MET A 67 -11.50 -6.42 24.79
N ILE A 68 -12.21 -5.64 23.97
CA ILE A 68 -11.85 -4.24 23.66
C ILE A 68 -12.79 -3.21 24.29
N ALA A 69 -13.79 -3.66 25.07
CA ALA A 69 -14.87 -2.84 25.63
C ALA A 69 -15.69 -2.08 24.56
N ALA A 70 -16.14 -2.78 23.51
CA ALA A 70 -17.08 -2.28 22.51
C ALA A 70 -18.50 -2.86 22.71
N GLU A 71 -19.54 -2.22 22.16
CA GLU A 71 -20.92 -2.72 22.26
C GLU A 71 -21.17 -3.97 21.39
N ASN A 72 -20.45 -4.07 20.27
CA ASN A 72 -20.42 -5.22 19.37
C ASN A 72 -19.17 -5.19 18.47
N ALA A 73 -18.86 -6.32 17.82
CA ALA A 73 -17.78 -6.42 16.86
C ALA A 73 -18.07 -7.42 15.72
N LEU A 74 -17.36 -7.27 14.61
CA LEU A 74 -17.41 -8.12 13.42
C LEU A 74 -15.99 -8.39 12.91
N ILE A 75 -15.66 -9.67 12.70
CA ILE A 75 -14.39 -10.05 12.07
C ILE A 75 -14.58 -10.06 10.55
N THR A 76 -13.75 -9.32 9.83
CA THR A 76 -13.89 -9.05 8.39
C THR A 76 -12.69 -9.57 7.60
N SER A 77 -12.83 -9.67 6.26
CA SER A 77 -11.73 -10.03 5.36
C SER A 77 -10.72 -8.88 5.17
N GLY A 78 -10.05 -8.48 6.25
CA GLY A 78 -9.12 -7.37 6.30
C GLY A 78 -9.77 -6.01 6.64
N SER A 79 -8.96 -5.05 7.07
CA SER A 79 -9.46 -3.72 7.48
C SER A 79 -10.10 -2.94 6.34
N ALA A 80 -9.66 -3.12 5.09
CA ALA A 80 -10.31 -2.54 3.92
C ALA A 80 -11.77 -2.97 3.79
N ALA A 81 -12.07 -4.24 4.07
CA ALA A 81 -13.44 -4.74 4.14
C ALA A 81 -14.21 -4.14 5.33
N SER A 82 -13.56 -3.96 6.49
CA SER A 82 -14.17 -3.23 7.61
C SER A 82 -14.62 -1.82 7.21
N LEU A 83 -13.76 -1.06 6.52
CA LEU A 83 -14.09 0.28 6.04
C LEU A 83 -15.28 0.25 5.07
N THR A 84 -15.25 -0.65 4.10
CA THR A 84 -16.32 -0.75 3.10
C THR A 84 -17.66 -1.19 3.71
N LEU A 85 -17.64 -2.20 4.60
CA LEU A 85 -18.86 -2.68 5.28
C LEU A 85 -19.42 -1.64 6.25
N ALA A 86 -18.56 -0.85 6.92
CA ALA A 86 -18.99 0.26 7.75
C ALA A 86 -19.71 1.35 6.95
N VAL A 87 -19.16 1.75 5.79
CA VAL A 87 -19.83 2.72 4.91
C VAL A 87 -21.14 2.13 4.37
N ALA A 88 -21.13 0.88 3.91
CA ALA A 88 -22.33 0.19 3.42
C ALA A 88 -23.44 0.13 4.48
N ALA A 89 -23.08 -0.11 5.75
CA ALA A 89 -24.01 -0.10 6.89
C ALA A 89 -24.65 1.29 7.09
N CYS A 90 -23.89 2.38 6.97
CA CYS A 90 -24.45 3.73 7.08
C CYS A 90 -25.37 4.11 5.90
N VAL A 91 -25.07 3.61 4.70
CA VAL A 91 -25.87 3.86 3.50
C VAL A 91 -27.17 3.05 3.51
N ALA A 92 -27.04 1.72 3.66
CA ALA A 92 -28.14 0.77 3.44
C ALA A 92 -28.79 0.27 4.74
N GLY A 93 -28.09 0.31 5.87
CA GLY A 93 -28.54 -0.36 7.10
C GLY A 93 -28.71 -1.86 6.86
N ASN A 94 -29.80 -2.42 7.35
CA ASN A 94 -30.24 -3.79 7.09
C ASN A 94 -31.46 -3.85 6.15
N ASP A 95 -31.74 -2.77 5.39
CA ASP A 95 -32.86 -2.70 4.43
C ASP A 95 -32.50 -3.47 3.14
N PRO A 96 -33.16 -4.60 2.82
CA PRO A 96 -32.85 -5.39 1.64
C PRO A 96 -32.94 -4.62 0.32
N HIS A 97 -33.86 -3.66 0.18
CA HIS A 97 -33.98 -2.85 -1.02
C HIS A 97 -32.76 -1.96 -1.21
N ARG A 98 -32.26 -1.35 -0.13
CA ARG A 98 -31.07 -0.51 -0.18
C ARG A 98 -29.81 -1.33 -0.40
N ILE A 99 -29.71 -2.50 0.23
CA ILE A 99 -28.58 -3.43 0.05
C ILE A 99 -28.46 -3.85 -1.42
N LEU A 100 -29.57 -4.22 -2.07
CA LEU A 100 -29.59 -4.62 -3.48
C LEU A 100 -29.22 -3.49 -4.44
N LYS A 101 -29.44 -2.22 -4.05
CA LYS A 101 -29.03 -1.08 -4.86
C LYS A 101 -27.54 -0.77 -4.75
N LEU A 102 -26.79 -1.24 -3.76
CA LEU A 102 -25.35 -0.95 -3.66
C LEU A 102 -24.56 -1.56 -4.85
N PRO A 103 -23.54 -0.87 -5.40
CA PRO A 103 -23.04 0.47 -5.05
C PRO A 103 -23.75 1.60 -5.84
N LEU A 104 -24.91 1.33 -6.42
CA LEU A 104 -25.74 2.23 -7.22
C LEU A 104 -26.99 2.77 -6.47
N SER A 105 -26.91 2.95 -5.14
CA SER A 105 -27.96 3.50 -4.24
C SER A 105 -28.44 4.95 -4.53
N ASP A 106 -29.45 5.46 -3.84
CA ASP A 106 -29.94 6.82 -4.09
C ASP A 106 -28.89 7.90 -3.64
N PRO A 107 -28.84 9.09 -4.29
CA PRO A 107 -27.75 10.06 -4.08
C PRO A 107 -27.76 10.76 -2.71
N ASP A 108 -28.88 10.73 -1.98
CA ASP A 108 -29.13 11.47 -0.74
C ASP A 108 -28.31 11.01 0.47
N ARG A 109 -27.55 9.92 0.36
CA ARG A 109 -26.72 9.37 1.46
C ARG A 109 -25.34 8.86 1.01
N ARG A 110 -24.80 9.39 -0.10
CA ARG A 110 -23.54 8.93 -0.72
C ARG A 110 -22.37 9.88 -0.49
N LEU A 111 -22.26 10.42 0.71
CA LEU A 111 -21.17 11.32 1.05
C LEU A 111 -20.47 10.89 2.33
N VAL A 112 -19.19 10.60 2.21
CA VAL A 112 -18.28 10.40 3.35
C VAL A 112 -17.40 11.63 3.47
N LEU A 113 -17.21 12.13 4.70
CA LEU A 113 -16.24 13.18 4.96
C LEU A 113 -14.96 12.58 5.52
N VAL A 114 -13.82 13.05 5.04
CA VAL A 114 -12.50 12.71 5.59
C VAL A 114 -11.75 14.01 5.85
N PRO A 115 -11.35 14.37 7.08
CA PRO A 115 -10.55 15.58 7.29
C PRO A 115 -9.34 15.63 6.35
N ALA A 116 -9.10 16.77 5.71
CA ALA A 116 -8.13 16.88 4.63
C ALA A 116 -6.70 16.49 5.05
N ASP A 117 -6.31 16.82 6.28
CA ASP A 117 -5.03 16.47 6.92
C ASP A 117 -4.94 14.98 7.37
N GLN A 118 -6.04 14.24 7.23
CA GLN A 118 -6.15 12.82 7.56
C GLN A 118 -6.40 11.93 6.33
N ARG A 119 -6.34 12.50 5.12
CA ARG A 119 -6.48 11.76 3.86
C ARG A 119 -5.41 10.66 3.74
N PHE A 120 -5.79 9.50 3.18
CA PHE A 120 -4.95 8.29 3.20
C PHE A 120 -5.10 7.43 1.94
N SER A 121 -4.12 6.55 1.73
CA SER A 121 -4.00 5.75 0.50
C SER A 121 -5.10 4.71 0.27
N TYR A 122 -5.91 4.38 1.28
CA TYR A 122 -6.96 3.36 1.20
C TYR A 122 -8.38 3.94 1.14
N GLU A 123 -8.53 5.24 0.84
CA GLU A 123 -9.84 5.91 0.73
C GLU A 123 -10.79 5.27 -0.30
N HIS A 124 -10.25 4.52 -1.26
CA HIS A 124 -11.06 3.76 -2.23
C HIS A 124 -12.01 2.77 -1.54
N SER A 125 -11.63 2.20 -0.38
CA SER A 125 -12.51 1.34 0.42
C SER A 125 -13.78 2.07 0.88
N LEU A 126 -13.72 3.38 1.07
CA LEU A 126 -14.90 4.20 1.41
C LEU A 126 -15.79 4.45 0.18
N ARG A 127 -15.20 4.47 -1.03
CA ARG A 127 -15.91 4.67 -2.30
C ARG A 127 -16.63 3.41 -2.78
N LEU A 128 -16.18 2.21 -2.40
CA LEU A 128 -16.71 0.94 -2.92
C LEU A 128 -18.22 0.77 -2.70
N ALA A 129 -18.79 1.36 -1.63
CA ALA A 129 -20.23 1.37 -1.39
C ALA A 129 -21.00 2.43 -2.22
N GLY A 130 -20.35 3.03 -3.23
CA GLY A 130 -20.94 4.05 -4.09
C GLY A 130 -20.86 5.47 -3.55
N CYS A 131 -20.01 5.75 -2.57
CA CYS A 131 -19.93 7.08 -1.95
C CYS A 131 -18.89 7.98 -2.61
N ASN A 132 -19.22 9.27 -2.70
CA ASN A 132 -18.27 10.35 -2.90
C ASN A 132 -17.57 10.67 -1.57
N ILE A 133 -16.39 11.29 -1.67
CA ILE A 133 -15.61 11.72 -0.51
C ILE A 133 -15.32 13.21 -0.66
N GLU A 134 -15.58 13.96 0.39
CA GLU A 134 -15.22 15.38 0.53
C GLU A 134 -14.21 15.55 1.66
N PHE A 135 -13.31 16.54 1.50
CA PHE A 135 -12.16 16.72 2.37
C PHE A 135 -12.19 18.07 3.10
N PRO A 136 -13.03 18.26 4.14
CA PRO A 136 -13.07 19.52 4.88
C PRO A 136 -11.73 19.79 5.56
N ARG A 137 -11.24 21.02 5.42
CA ARG A 137 -9.95 21.47 5.98
C ARG A 137 -10.05 21.98 7.41
N ASP A 138 -11.21 22.51 7.78
CA ASP A 138 -11.44 23.14 9.07
C ASP A 138 -12.90 23.02 9.55
N LYS A 139 -13.21 23.69 10.67
CA LYS A 139 -14.55 23.72 11.27
C LYS A 139 -15.59 24.31 10.31
N GLN A 140 -15.27 25.38 9.59
CA GLN A 140 -16.24 26.09 8.74
C GLN A 140 -16.63 25.22 7.56
N GLU A 141 -15.64 24.63 6.89
CA GLU A 141 -15.89 23.70 5.78
C GLU A 141 -16.62 22.45 6.24
N LEU A 142 -16.25 21.90 7.39
CA LEU A 142 -16.97 20.76 7.96
C LEU A 142 -18.45 21.09 8.14
N LEU A 143 -18.78 22.21 8.79
CA LEU A 143 -20.17 22.62 9.02
C LEU A 143 -20.94 22.83 7.70
N CYS A 144 -20.30 23.38 6.66
CA CYS A 144 -20.91 23.50 5.34
C CYS A 144 -21.21 22.13 4.72
N GLN A 145 -20.25 21.20 4.79
CA GLN A 145 -20.39 19.84 4.24
C GLN A 145 -21.40 19.00 5.03
N LEU A 146 -21.57 19.22 6.34
CA LEU A 146 -22.63 18.59 7.14
C LEU A 146 -24.03 18.93 6.61
N GLY A 147 -24.22 20.11 6.01
CA GLY A 147 -25.48 20.50 5.35
C GLY A 147 -25.87 19.58 4.17
N LYS A 148 -24.89 18.89 3.57
CA LYS A 148 -25.13 17.89 2.52
C LYS A 148 -25.51 16.50 3.05
N LYS A 149 -25.72 16.37 4.37
CA LYS A 149 -26.14 15.13 5.06
C LYS A 149 -25.22 13.94 4.76
N PRO A 150 -23.92 14.02 5.10
CA PRO A 150 -23.02 12.89 4.93
C PRO A 150 -23.50 11.67 5.72
N CYS A 151 -23.26 10.47 5.19
CA CYS A 151 -23.61 9.23 5.88
C CYS A 151 -22.60 8.86 6.98
N MET A 152 -21.37 9.36 6.89
CA MET A 152 -20.28 9.04 7.81
C MET A 152 -19.16 10.09 7.75
N ILE A 153 -18.42 10.24 8.85
CA ILE A 153 -17.08 10.85 8.86
C ILE A 153 -16.06 9.74 9.14
N CYS A 154 -15.01 9.64 8.31
CA CYS A 154 -13.89 8.73 8.54
C CYS A 154 -12.65 9.51 8.97
N ALA A 155 -12.16 9.23 10.17
CA ALA A 155 -10.93 9.79 10.74
C ALA A 155 -9.81 8.74 10.73
N LEU A 156 -8.56 9.19 10.68
CA LEU A 156 -7.38 8.34 10.65
C LEU A 156 -6.64 8.38 11.98
N ALA A 157 -6.55 7.23 12.66
CA ALA A 157 -5.99 7.12 14.00
C ALA A 157 -4.63 7.81 14.17
N ARG A 158 -3.69 7.57 13.24
CA ARG A 158 -2.31 8.13 13.30
C ARG A 158 -2.21 9.64 13.09
N ARG A 159 -3.29 10.30 12.67
CA ARG A 159 -3.32 11.76 12.43
C ARG A 159 -4.32 12.46 13.34
N SER A 160 -5.14 11.72 14.08
CA SER A 160 -6.26 12.30 14.82
C SER A 160 -5.83 13.30 15.90
N GLU A 161 -4.68 13.11 16.56
CA GLU A 161 -4.23 14.02 17.63
C GLU A 161 -3.67 15.34 17.07
N ASP A 162 -2.96 15.28 15.94
CA ASP A 162 -2.36 16.45 15.29
C ASP A 162 -3.35 17.19 14.39
N SER A 163 -4.55 16.63 14.17
CA SER A 163 -5.51 17.17 13.23
C SER A 163 -6.34 18.32 13.80
N VAL A 164 -6.61 19.32 12.96
CA VAL A 164 -7.54 20.42 13.28
C VAL A 164 -8.95 19.89 13.58
N LEU A 165 -9.31 18.75 12.98
CA LEU A 165 -10.58 18.04 13.13
C LEU A 165 -10.37 16.68 13.82
N SER A 166 -9.85 16.70 15.06
CA SER A 166 -9.70 15.52 15.91
C SER A 166 -11.03 14.80 16.17
N ILE A 167 -10.99 13.51 16.53
CA ILE A 167 -12.20 12.70 16.82
C ILE A 167 -13.12 13.38 17.84
N ARG A 168 -12.57 13.92 18.94
CA ARG A 168 -13.35 14.64 19.97
C ARG A 168 -14.05 15.86 19.38
N ARG A 169 -13.34 16.63 18.54
CA ARG A 169 -13.89 17.83 17.91
C ARG A 169 -14.98 17.47 16.90
N LEU A 170 -14.77 16.42 16.10
CA LEU A 170 -15.79 15.89 15.18
C LEU A 170 -17.06 15.48 15.93
N LYS A 171 -16.92 14.78 17.07
CA LYS A 171 -18.07 14.37 17.89
C LYS A 171 -18.88 15.56 18.40
N VAL A 172 -18.19 16.60 18.88
CA VAL A 172 -18.83 17.85 19.34
C VAL A 172 -19.51 18.59 18.18
N LEU A 173 -18.83 18.77 17.04
CA LEU A 173 -19.34 19.53 15.90
C LEU A 173 -20.53 18.85 15.21
N THR A 174 -20.62 17.53 15.27
CA THR A 174 -21.75 16.76 14.70
C THR A 174 -22.91 16.57 15.68
N GLY A 175 -22.75 16.96 16.95
CA GLY A 175 -23.71 16.64 18.00
C GLY A 175 -23.99 15.14 18.15
N GLY A 176 -23.08 14.27 17.69
CA GLY A 176 -23.27 12.82 17.64
C GLY A 176 -24.27 12.31 16.59
N GLN A 177 -24.77 13.16 15.69
CA GLN A 177 -25.78 12.78 14.70
C GLN A 177 -25.20 12.04 13.49
N ILE A 178 -23.90 12.23 13.20
CA ILE A 178 -23.19 11.58 12.09
C ILE A 178 -22.23 10.54 12.66
N PRO A 179 -22.30 9.27 12.23
CA PRO A 179 -21.37 8.23 12.65
C PRO A 179 -19.91 8.60 12.35
N ILE A 180 -19.03 8.41 13.32
CA ILE A 180 -17.58 8.57 13.18
C ILE A 180 -16.92 7.20 13.15
N LEU A 181 -16.31 6.85 12.01
CA LEU A 181 -15.44 5.69 11.84
C LEU A 181 -13.98 6.12 12.01
N VAL A 182 -13.21 5.35 12.77
CA VAL A 182 -11.76 5.53 12.89
C VAL A 182 -11.04 4.38 12.19
N ASP A 183 -10.24 4.69 11.16
CA ASP A 183 -9.28 3.75 10.60
C ASP A 183 -8.05 3.66 11.51
N ALA A 184 -8.00 2.59 12.29
CA ALA A 184 -6.90 2.21 13.17
C ALA A 184 -6.13 1.00 12.63
N ALA A 185 -6.17 0.74 11.31
CA ALA A 185 -5.52 -0.42 10.70
C ALA A 185 -4.01 -0.49 10.92
N GLY A 186 -3.35 0.62 11.29
CA GLY A 186 -1.93 0.67 11.63
C GLY A 186 -1.62 0.54 13.13
N PHE A 187 -2.62 0.33 13.97
CA PHE A 187 -2.50 0.24 15.43
C PHE A 187 -2.92 -1.13 15.93
N CYS A 188 -2.68 -1.36 17.21
CA CYS A 188 -3.18 -2.52 17.93
C CYS A 188 -4.37 -2.12 18.79
N PRO A 189 -5.39 -2.99 18.94
CA PRO A 189 -6.47 -2.76 19.89
C PRO A 189 -5.94 -2.80 21.34
N THR A 190 -6.59 -2.04 22.22
CA THR A 190 -6.35 -2.04 23.67
C THR A 190 -7.68 -2.20 24.42
N HIS A 191 -7.62 -2.39 25.74
CA HIS A 191 -8.78 -2.44 26.62
C HIS A 191 -8.69 -1.33 27.67
N PRO A 192 -9.66 -0.38 27.75
CA PRO A 192 -10.69 -0.13 26.73
C PRO A 192 -10.08 0.35 25.40
N ASP A 193 -10.86 0.31 24.32
CA ASP A 193 -10.46 0.87 23.02
C ASP A 193 -10.30 2.41 23.10
N PRO A 194 -9.16 2.97 22.64
CA PRO A 194 -8.86 4.37 22.86
C PRO A 194 -9.63 5.30 21.92
N TRP A 195 -10.14 4.80 20.79
CA TRP A 195 -10.85 5.60 19.79
C TRP A 195 -12.34 5.66 20.10
N LEU A 196 -12.92 4.53 20.52
CA LEU A 196 -14.27 4.48 21.06
C LEU A 196 -14.38 5.36 22.31
N ALA A 197 -13.40 5.29 23.23
CA ALA A 197 -13.34 6.17 24.41
C ALA A 197 -13.23 7.67 24.07
N LYS A 198 -12.74 8.03 22.87
CA LYS A 198 -12.67 9.40 22.37
C LYS A 198 -13.94 9.87 21.66
N GLY A 199 -14.94 8.99 21.52
CA GLY A 199 -16.26 9.31 20.94
C GLY A 199 -16.47 8.80 19.52
N ALA A 200 -15.59 7.95 18.99
CA ALA A 200 -15.85 7.24 17.73
C ALA A 200 -17.03 6.27 17.89
N ASP A 201 -17.85 6.12 16.85
CA ASP A 201 -18.96 5.17 16.81
C ASP A 201 -18.50 3.81 16.27
N LEU A 202 -17.45 3.79 15.45
CA LEU A 202 -16.81 2.59 14.91
C LEU A 202 -15.29 2.74 14.87
N VAL A 203 -14.58 1.63 15.00
CA VAL A 203 -13.14 1.51 14.79
C VAL A 203 -12.81 0.29 13.93
N ALA A 204 -11.88 0.46 12.99
CA ALA A 204 -11.38 -0.60 12.13
C ALA A 204 -9.91 -0.93 12.44
N TYR A 205 -9.59 -2.20 12.71
CA TYR A 205 -8.22 -2.69 12.89
C TYR A 205 -7.83 -3.72 11.82
N SER A 206 -6.52 -3.85 11.58
CA SER A 206 -5.94 -4.92 10.77
C SER A 206 -5.29 -5.93 11.69
N LEU A 207 -5.93 -7.09 11.85
CA LEU A 207 -5.47 -8.14 12.76
C LEU A 207 -4.27 -8.91 12.19
N GLY A 208 -4.15 -8.96 10.86
CA GLY A 208 -2.99 -9.56 10.17
C GLY A 208 -1.65 -8.81 10.34
N LYS A 209 -1.65 -7.66 11.01
CA LYS A 209 -0.45 -6.85 11.30
C LYS A 209 0.10 -7.18 12.69
N PHE A 210 0.19 -6.21 13.58
CA PHE A 210 0.88 -6.34 14.87
C PHE A 210 0.26 -7.39 15.80
N VAL A 211 -1.05 -7.64 15.69
CA VAL A 211 -1.76 -8.69 16.46
C VAL A 211 -1.34 -10.10 16.03
N GLY A 212 -0.79 -10.28 14.82
CA GLY A 212 -0.28 -11.59 14.36
C GLY A 212 -1.37 -12.56 13.92
N GLY A 213 -2.58 -12.06 13.63
CA GLY A 213 -3.68 -12.85 13.08
C GLY A 213 -3.50 -13.23 11.61
N PRO A 214 -4.46 -13.95 11.02
CA PRO A 214 -4.48 -14.27 9.59
C PRO A 214 -4.30 -13.02 8.73
N ALA A 215 -3.46 -13.09 7.70
CA ALA A 215 -3.11 -11.95 6.83
C ALA A 215 -4.32 -11.15 6.31
N ALA A 216 -5.41 -11.85 5.95
CA ALA A 216 -6.66 -11.27 5.46
C ALA A 216 -7.74 -11.21 6.56
N SER A 217 -7.38 -10.80 7.78
CA SER A 217 -8.34 -10.57 8.87
C SER A 217 -8.32 -9.11 9.34
N GLY A 218 -9.51 -8.57 9.53
CA GLY A 218 -9.78 -7.25 10.07
C GLY A 218 -10.81 -7.33 11.20
N LEU A 219 -10.92 -6.25 11.95
CA LEU A 219 -11.91 -6.09 13.00
C LEU A 219 -12.66 -4.79 12.75
N LEU A 220 -13.99 -4.84 12.75
CA LEU A 220 -14.85 -3.68 12.84
C LEU A 220 -15.58 -3.75 14.17
N ALA A 221 -15.43 -2.75 15.03
CA ALA A 221 -16.07 -2.77 16.34
C ALA A 221 -16.57 -1.38 16.75
N GLY A 222 -17.55 -1.34 17.65
CA GLY A 222 -18.14 -0.10 18.13
C GLY A 222 -19.62 -0.27 18.41
N ARG A 223 -20.43 0.70 17.97
CA ARG A 223 -21.87 0.80 18.22
C ARG A 223 -22.63 -0.39 17.63
N ARG A 224 -23.52 -0.99 18.41
CA ARG A 224 -24.15 -2.28 18.08
C ARG A 224 -24.95 -2.25 16.77
N ASP A 225 -25.79 -1.24 16.59
CA ASP A 225 -26.65 -1.08 15.41
C ASP A 225 -25.86 -1.01 14.10
N LEU A 226 -24.74 -0.28 14.10
CA LEU A 226 -23.87 -0.14 12.93
C LEU A 226 -23.14 -1.45 12.60
N VAL A 227 -22.65 -2.15 13.63
CA VAL A 227 -21.98 -3.45 13.46
C VAL A 227 -22.98 -4.52 12.99
N GLU A 228 -24.22 -4.53 13.52
CA GLU A 228 -25.26 -5.46 13.08
C GLU A 228 -25.70 -5.20 11.64
N ALA A 229 -25.85 -3.93 11.23
CA ALA A 229 -26.08 -3.58 9.84
C ALA A 229 -24.92 -4.03 8.93
N ALA A 230 -23.67 -3.82 9.34
CA ALA A 230 -22.51 -4.31 8.62
C ALA A 230 -22.50 -5.84 8.51
N SER A 231 -22.87 -6.54 9.58
CA SER A 231 -22.97 -8.01 9.61
C SER A 231 -24.07 -8.55 8.69
N ALA A 232 -25.21 -7.85 8.57
CA ALA A 232 -26.29 -8.24 7.67
C ALA A 232 -25.96 -8.07 6.18
N ILE A 233 -25.01 -7.17 5.87
CA ILE A 233 -24.51 -6.95 4.51
C ILE A 233 -23.39 -7.94 4.17
N ALA A 234 -22.58 -8.32 5.16
CA ALA A 234 -21.39 -9.15 4.99
C ALA A 234 -21.72 -10.57 4.51
N ALA A 235 -20.69 -11.29 4.03
CA ALA A 235 -20.83 -12.73 3.83
C ALA A 235 -21.13 -13.42 5.18
N PRO A 236 -22.01 -14.45 5.21
CA PRO A 236 -22.37 -15.33 4.10
C PRO A 236 -23.53 -14.86 3.21
N HIS A 237 -24.20 -13.76 3.52
CA HIS A 237 -25.42 -13.32 2.83
C HIS A 237 -25.15 -12.93 1.36
N GLN A 238 -26.22 -12.89 0.56
CA GLN A 238 -26.15 -12.51 -0.85
C GLN A 238 -26.05 -10.98 -1.00
N GLY A 239 -25.57 -10.53 -2.15
CA GLY A 239 -25.50 -9.10 -2.48
C GLY A 239 -24.10 -8.51 -2.27
N PHE A 240 -24.06 -7.19 -2.05
CA PHE A 240 -22.84 -6.38 -2.11
C PHE A 240 -21.70 -6.91 -1.22
N GLY A 241 -22.00 -7.24 0.04
CA GLY A 241 -20.95 -7.65 0.99
C GLY A 241 -20.39 -9.06 0.77
N ARG A 242 -20.99 -9.84 -0.13
CA ARG A 242 -20.50 -11.19 -0.48
C ARG A 242 -19.08 -11.17 -1.05
N GLY A 243 -18.68 -10.07 -1.70
CA GLY A 243 -17.31 -9.86 -2.20
C GLY A 243 -16.25 -9.80 -1.10
N PHE A 244 -16.64 -9.54 0.16
CA PHE A 244 -15.75 -9.42 1.32
C PHE A 244 -15.80 -10.66 2.23
N LYS A 245 -15.87 -11.84 1.61
CA LYS A 245 -16.02 -13.10 2.34
C LYS A 245 -14.77 -13.44 3.14
N ILE A 246 -14.96 -13.78 4.42
CA ILE A 246 -13.96 -14.36 5.31
C ILE A 246 -14.29 -15.83 5.62
N GLY A 247 -13.27 -16.69 5.72
CA GLY A 247 -13.43 -18.12 6.04
C GLY A 247 -13.53 -18.39 7.56
N LYS A 248 -14.14 -19.52 7.95
CA LYS A 248 -14.27 -19.94 9.36
C LYS A 248 -12.92 -20.11 10.04
N GLU A 249 -11.92 -20.60 9.30
CA GLU A 249 -10.55 -20.77 9.76
C GLU A 249 -9.93 -19.41 10.10
N GLN A 250 -10.15 -18.41 9.25
CA GLN A 250 -9.62 -17.06 9.47
C GLN A 250 -10.31 -16.37 10.65
N ILE A 251 -11.61 -16.57 10.85
CA ILE A 251 -12.32 -16.08 12.03
C ILE A 251 -11.74 -16.71 13.30
N ALA A 252 -11.60 -18.04 13.34
CA ALA A 252 -11.03 -18.75 14.49
C ALA A 252 -9.58 -18.32 14.77
N GLY A 253 -8.75 -18.20 13.73
CA GLY A 253 -7.39 -17.72 13.86
C GLY A 253 -7.30 -16.26 14.34
N ALA A 254 -8.22 -15.40 13.92
CA ALA A 254 -8.29 -14.01 14.38
C ALA A 254 -8.66 -13.92 15.87
N VAL A 255 -9.63 -14.73 16.33
CA VAL A 255 -9.98 -14.84 17.76
C VAL A 255 -8.78 -15.30 18.58
N ALA A 256 -8.11 -16.40 18.17
CA ALA A 256 -6.93 -16.91 18.87
C ALA A 256 -5.78 -15.89 18.92
N ALA A 257 -5.61 -15.07 17.87
CA ALA A 257 -4.60 -14.01 17.84
C ALA A 257 -4.93 -12.89 18.84
N LEU A 258 -6.20 -12.51 18.95
CA LEU A 258 -6.67 -11.52 19.92
C LEU A 258 -6.53 -12.04 21.36
N GLU A 259 -6.89 -13.30 21.63
CA GLU A 259 -6.65 -13.91 22.94
C GLU A 259 -5.17 -13.86 23.32
N GLU A 260 -4.26 -14.24 22.41
CA GLU A 260 -2.83 -14.18 22.66
C GLU A 260 -2.32 -12.74 22.84
N TRP A 261 -2.90 -11.79 22.11
CA TRP A 261 -2.57 -10.37 22.21
C TRP A 261 -2.91 -9.78 23.58
N PHE A 262 -4.10 -10.11 24.11
CA PHE A 262 -4.57 -9.65 25.40
C PHE A 262 -4.04 -10.48 26.59
N ARG A 263 -3.39 -11.62 26.34
CA ARG A 263 -2.77 -12.46 27.38
C ARG A 263 -1.52 -11.80 28.00
N ASP A 264 -1.44 -11.85 29.33
CA ASP A 264 -0.38 -11.39 30.24
C ASP A 264 0.94 -10.90 29.60
N GLY A 265 0.92 -9.65 29.11
CA GLY A 265 2.11 -8.89 28.77
C GLY A 265 2.70 -9.12 27.38
N CYS A 266 2.02 -9.81 26.45
CA CYS A 266 2.45 -9.92 25.05
C CYS A 266 2.68 -8.54 24.41
N CYS A 267 1.69 -7.65 24.53
CA CYS A 267 1.76 -6.27 24.06
C CYS A 267 2.91 -5.49 24.73
N ALA A 268 3.07 -5.62 26.05
CA ALA A 268 4.08 -4.88 26.82
C ALA A 268 5.53 -5.30 26.51
N LYS A 269 5.75 -6.57 26.14
CA LYS A 269 7.09 -7.12 25.83
C LYS A 269 7.54 -6.85 24.39
N LEU A 270 6.61 -6.53 23.49
CA LEU A 270 6.90 -6.37 22.06
C LEU A 270 7.96 -5.29 21.80
N PRO A 271 7.90 -4.06 22.34
CA PRO A 271 8.91 -3.03 22.07
C PRO A 271 10.34 -3.48 22.42
N THR A 272 10.53 -4.07 23.60
CA THR A 272 11.85 -4.55 24.07
C THR A 272 12.39 -5.66 23.16
N MET A 273 11.54 -6.58 22.72
CA MET A 273 11.91 -7.63 21.78
C MET A 273 12.37 -7.07 20.43
N LEU A 274 11.62 -6.10 19.88
CA LEU A 274 11.94 -5.46 18.61
C LEU A 274 13.24 -4.65 18.69
N GLU A 275 13.46 -3.90 19.77
CA GLU A 275 14.70 -3.16 19.99
C GLU A 275 15.92 -4.07 20.09
N ARG A 276 15.81 -5.19 20.81
CA ARG A 276 16.89 -6.18 20.90
C ARG A 276 17.33 -6.69 19.52
N ARG A 277 16.39 -6.99 18.62
CA ARG A 277 16.70 -7.44 17.25
C ARG A 277 17.40 -6.36 16.43
N LEU A 278 16.96 -5.10 16.57
CA LEU A 278 17.60 -3.98 15.90
C LEU A 278 19.01 -3.72 16.42
N ASN A 279 19.21 -3.79 17.74
CA ASN A 279 20.52 -3.60 18.37
C ASN A 279 21.52 -4.65 17.90
N LEU A 280 21.09 -5.91 17.75
CA LEU A 280 21.94 -6.97 17.19
C LEU A 280 22.46 -6.60 15.79
N ILE A 281 21.56 -6.16 14.89
CA ILE A 281 21.94 -5.77 13.53
C ILE A 281 22.82 -4.51 13.55
N SER A 282 22.43 -3.52 14.36
CA SER A 282 23.12 -2.23 14.52
C SER A 282 24.56 -2.44 14.98
N ASN A 283 24.77 -3.23 16.04
CA ASN A 283 26.10 -3.45 16.62
C ASN A 283 27.07 -4.08 15.62
N ARG A 284 26.57 -4.99 14.77
CA ARG A 284 27.41 -5.65 13.76
C ARG A 284 27.80 -4.72 12.61
N LEU A 285 26.92 -3.80 12.23
CA LEU A 285 27.16 -2.84 11.14
C LEU A 285 27.95 -1.61 11.60
N ALA A 286 27.80 -1.18 12.85
CA ALA A 286 28.45 0.01 13.40
C ALA A 286 29.99 -0.08 13.45
N CYS A 287 30.55 -1.29 13.44
CA CYS A 287 31.99 -1.53 13.47
C CYS A 287 32.70 -1.24 12.13
N GLU A 288 31.96 -0.90 11.08
CA GLU A 288 32.46 -0.91 9.70
C GLU A 288 32.64 0.51 9.16
N ALA A 289 33.84 0.79 8.65
CA ALA A 289 34.19 2.11 8.15
C ALA A 289 33.30 2.50 6.95
N GLY A 290 32.67 3.67 7.03
CA GLY A 290 31.79 4.18 5.97
C GLY A 290 30.32 3.76 6.10
N ILE A 291 29.93 3.04 7.17
CA ILE A 291 28.53 2.75 7.49
C ILE A 291 28.11 3.53 8.73
N SER A 292 26.92 4.14 8.69
CA SER A 292 26.27 4.82 9.79
C SER A 292 24.94 4.15 10.10
N VAL A 293 24.66 3.93 11.39
CA VAL A 293 23.40 3.30 11.84
C VAL A 293 22.70 4.13 12.90
N SER A 294 21.36 4.17 12.86
CA SER A 294 20.56 4.81 13.91
C SER A 294 19.19 4.15 14.05
N ILE A 295 18.71 3.99 15.29
CA ILE A 295 17.36 3.48 15.54
C ILE A 295 16.38 4.66 15.64
N ALA A 296 15.43 4.71 14.71
CA ALA A 296 14.36 5.68 14.66
C ALA A 296 13.12 5.17 15.41
N ARG A 297 12.54 6.01 16.27
CA ARG A 297 11.30 5.75 16.99
C ARG A 297 10.26 6.77 16.55
N ALA A 298 9.10 6.30 16.09
CA ALA A 298 7.98 7.17 15.71
C ALA A 298 7.00 7.29 16.89
N PRO A 299 6.28 8.42 17.02
CA PRO A 299 5.17 8.55 17.96
C PRO A 299 4.01 7.59 17.61
N GLY A 300 3.29 7.12 18.64
CA GLY A 300 2.27 6.07 18.50
C GLY A 300 2.90 4.68 18.37
N ASN A 301 2.20 3.63 18.81
CA ASN A 301 2.68 2.22 18.91
C ASN A 301 3.11 1.59 17.55
N VAL A 302 4.08 2.18 16.88
CA VAL A 302 4.71 1.73 15.64
C VAL A 302 6.05 1.12 16.01
N ALA A 303 6.39 0.00 15.38
CA ALA A 303 7.69 -0.64 15.58
C ALA A 303 8.86 0.35 15.33
N PRO A 304 9.92 0.34 16.16
CA PRO A 304 11.13 1.09 15.87
C PRO A 304 11.76 0.57 14.57
N ARG A 305 12.53 1.43 13.89
CA ARG A 305 13.22 1.06 12.64
C ARG A 305 14.70 1.37 12.72
N LEU A 306 15.53 0.43 12.27
CA LEU A 306 16.96 0.68 12.11
C LEU A 306 17.19 1.31 10.74
N ARG A 307 17.81 2.49 10.73
CA ARG A 307 18.31 3.15 9.53
C ARG A 307 19.77 2.80 9.34
N ILE A 308 20.12 2.48 8.11
CA ILE A 308 21.49 2.15 7.69
C ILE A 308 21.81 3.06 6.53
N SER A 309 22.78 3.96 6.69
CA SER A 309 23.33 4.78 5.61
C SER A 309 24.80 4.48 5.40
N TRP A 310 25.31 4.79 4.21
CA TRP A 310 26.72 4.59 3.89
C TRP A 310 27.29 5.72 3.04
N ASP A 311 28.61 5.87 3.12
CA ASP A 311 29.39 6.82 2.33
C ASP A 311 29.64 6.25 0.92
N PRO A 312 29.08 6.87 -0.15
CA PRO A 312 29.26 6.38 -1.51
C PRO A 312 30.70 6.46 -2.02
N ALA A 313 31.54 7.32 -1.45
CA ALA A 313 32.96 7.38 -1.80
C ALA A 313 33.73 6.13 -1.33
N LYS A 314 33.24 5.48 -0.27
CA LYS A 314 33.82 4.24 0.28
C LYS A 314 33.09 2.99 -0.20
N ILE A 315 31.78 3.08 -0.36
CA ILE A 315 30.89 1.98 -0.74
C ILE A 315 30.02 2.44 -1.93
N PRO A 316 30.52 2.30 -3.17
CA PRO A 316 29.89 2.85 -4.37
C PRO A 316 28.73 1.96 -4.86
N THR A 317 27.70 1.79 -4.03
CA THR A 317 26.48 1.06 -4.41
C THR A 317 25.24 1.85 -4.09
N THR A 318 24.26 1.78 -4.99
CA THR A 318 22.96 2.38 -4.79
C THR A 318 22.04 1.48 -3.98
N VAL A 319 21.01 2.06 -3.36
CA VAL A 319 19.94 1.29 -2.69
C VAL A 319 19.33 0.22 -3.61
N SER A 320 19.05 0.55 -4.87
CA SER A 320 18.45 -0.40 -5.82
C SER A 320 19.34 -1.60 -6.10
N GLU A 321 20.65 -1.37 -6.25
CA GLU A 321 21.61 -2.45 -6.43
C GLU A 321 21.72 -3.33 -5.19
N LEU A 322 21.84 -2.72 -4.00
CA LEU A 322 21.88 -3.45 -2.73
C LEU A 322 20.64 -4.33 -2.57
N ARG A 323 19.43 -3.77 -2.76
CA ARG A 323 18.16 -4.50 -2.73
C ARG A 323 18.17 -5.68 -3.70
N ASN A 324 18.57 -5.45 -4.95
CA ASN A 324 18.61 -6.48 -5.98
C ASN A 324 19.58 -7.61 -5.65
N ARG A 325 20.75 -7.28 -5.08
CA ARG A 325 21.70 -8.31 -4.66
C ARG A 325 21.14 -9.09 -3.48
N LEU A 326 20.63 -8.43 -2.43
CA LEU A 326 19.99 -9.07 -1.28
C LEU A 326 18.85 -10.03 -1.65
N LEU A 327 18.05 -9.70 -2.68
CA LEU A 327 16.97 -10.56 -3.17
C LEU A 327 17.44 -11.76 -4.00
N LYS A 328 18.69 -11.77 -4.46
CA LYS A 328 19.33 -12.90 -5.18
C LYS A 328 20.15 -13.80 -4.26
N ARG A 329 20.29 -13.44 -2.98
CA ARG A 329 21.02 -14.24 -1.98
C ARG A 329 20.19 -15.43 -1.51
N THR A 330 20.87 -16.34 -0.83
CA THR A 330 20.24 -17.40 -0.04
C THR A 330 20.69 -17.26 1.41
N PRO A 331 19.79 -16.94 2.36
CA PRO A 331 18.37 -16.61 2.16
C PRO A 331 18.17 -15.27 1.46
N ARG A 332 17.03 -15.11 0.78
CA ARG A 332 16.62 -13.83 0.16
C ARG A 332 16.25 -12.85 1.26
N ILE A 333 16.76 -11.62 1.19
CA ILE A 333 16.47 -10.58 2.20
C ILE A 333 15.74 -9.43 1.52
N MET A 334 14.55 -9.11 2.04
CA MET A 334 13.73 -7.99 1.55
C MET A 334 13.82 -6.82 2.54
N ILE A 335 14.39 -5.71 2.09
CA ILE A 335 14.53 -4.46 2.88
C ILE A 335 13.64 -3.34 2.31
N ASP A 336 13.53 -2.23 3.05
CA ASP A 336 12.72 -1.06 2.69
C ASP A 336 13.58 0.19 2.44
N ASP A 337 13.07 1.13 1.64
CA ASP A 337 13.72 2.39 1.25
C ASP A 337 12.74 3.59 1.31
N PRO A 338 12.09 3.83 2.47
CA PRO A 338 10.89 4.66 2.59
C PRO A 338 11.10 6.17 2.34
N ARG A 339 12.34 6.62 2.07
CA ARG A 339 12.69 8.04 1.87
C ARG A 339 13.47 8.32 0.60
N ARG A 340 13.72 7.29 -0.22
CA ARG A 340 14.47 7.41 -1.49
C ARG A 340 15.85 8.07 -1.35
N LEU A 341 16.45 8.01 -0.17
CA LEU A 341 17.82 8.50 0.00
C LEU A 341 18.75 7.54 -0.75
N PRO A 342 19.67 8.03 -1.59
CA PRO A 342 20.42 7.20 -2.54
C PRO A 342 21.32 6.15 -1.87
N TYR A 343 21.66 6.39 -0.59
CA TYR A 343 22.58 5.60 0.21
C TYR A 343 22.03 5.37 1.63
N GLU A 344 20.71 5.15 1.76
CA GLU A 344 20.09 4.78 3.03
C GLU A 344 18.97 3.76 2.83
N VAL A 345 18.92 2.75 3.71
CA VAL A 345 17.83 1.77 3.80
C VAL A 345 17.30 1.69 5.22
N SER A 346 16.13 1.08 5.39
CA SER A 346 15.56 0.81 6.71
C SER A 346 15.20 -0.64 6.91
N ILE A 347 15.39 -1.11 8.14
CA ILE A 347 14.96 -2.42 8.63
C ILE A 347 13.85 -2.22 9.66
N ASP A 348 12.71 -2.83 9.38
CA ASP A 348 11.59 -2.98 10.30
C ASP A 348 11.63 -4.39 10.92
N PRO A 349 11.74 -4.51 12.25
CA PRO A 349 11.98 -5.79 12.93
C PRO A 349 10.70 -6.61 13.16
N THR A 350 9.52 -6.07 12.85
CA THR A 350 8.23 -6.64 13.30
C THR A 350 8.06 -8.10 12.90
N CYS A 351 8.50 -8.46 11.69
CA CYS A 351 8.37 -9.81 11.15
C CYS A 351 9.64 -10.67 11.27
N LEU A 352 10.73 -10.12 11.84
CA LEU A 352 11.98 -10.85 12.01
C LEU A 352 11.91 -11.83 13.17
N ARG A 353 12.57 -12.97 13.05
CA ARG A 353 12.96 -13.81 14.19
C ARG A 353 14.37 -13.47 14.65
N ASP A 354 14.73 -13.94 15.85
CA ASP A 354 16.05 -13.66 16.42
C ASP A 354 17.18 -14.23 15.54
N ASP A 355 17.02 -15.45 15.03
CA ASP A 355 17.95 -16.09 14.09
C ASP A 355 17.97 -15.43 12.69
N GLU A 356 16.87 -14.81 12.28
CA GLU A 356 16.79 -14.06 11.02
C GLU A 356 17.48 -12.70 11.13
N ALA A 357 17.49 -12.08 12.33
CA ALA A 357 18.20 -10.82 12.56
C ALA A 357 19.72 -10.98 12.33
N ASP A 358 20.31 -12.10 12.78
CA ASP A 358 21.71 -12.44 12.49
C ASP A 358 21.98 -12.57 10.99
N ALA A 359 21.13 -13.32 10.27
CA ALA A 359 21.27 -13.52 8.83
C ALA A 359 21.14 -12.21 8.05
N VAL A 360 20.27 -11.30 8.49
CA VAL A 360 20.13 -9.95 7.91
C VAL A 360 21.40 -9.14 8.12
N ALA A 361 21.95 -9.13 9.33
CA ALA A 361 23.18 -8.41 9.63
C ALA A 361 24.36 -8.89 8.77
N ILE A 362 24.50 -10.22 8.61
CA ILE A 362 25.51 -10.84 7.72
C ILE A 362 25.26 -10.42 6.27
N GLY A 363 24.04 -10.63 5.78
CA GLY A 363 23.71 -10.41 4.37
C GLY A 363 23.89 -8.97 3.92
N VAL A 364 23.43 -8.02 4.74
CA VAL A 364 23.59 -6.58 4.45
C VAL A 364 25.07 -6.20 4.46
N LEU A 365 25.83 -6.65 5.46
CA LEU A 365 27.26 -6.33 5.56
C LEU A 365 28.06 -6.88 4.37
N GLU A 366 27.85 -8.14 4.01
CA GLU A 366 28.54 -8.76 2.89
C GLU A 366 28.21 -8.12 1.55
N GLU A 367 26.94 -7.70 1.32
CA GLU A 367 26.58 -7.00 0.07
C GLU A 367 27.16 -5.59 -0.02
N LEU A 368 27.26 -4.88 1.11
CA LEU A 368 27.90 -3.57 1.15
C LEU A 368 29.41 -3.71 0.90
N LYS A 369 30.08 -4.68 1.52
CA LYS A 369 31.51 -4.96 1.28
C LYS A 369 31.80 -5.42 -0.15
N SER A 370 30.94 -6.27 -0.72
CA SER A 370 31.11 -6.78 -2.09
C SER A 370 31.03 -5.68 -3.16
N ALA A 371 30.39 -4.55 -2.87
CA ALA A 371 30.37 -3.40 -3.77
C ALA A 371 31.76 -2.74 -3.90
N VAL A 372 32.56 -2.74 -2.83
CA VAL A 372 33.92 -2.18 -2.82
C VAL A 372 34.85 -2.96 -3.76
N LEU A 373 34.62 -4.27 -3.89
CA LEU A 373 35.41 -5.16 -4.75
C LEU A 373 35.04 -5.07 -6.24
N ARG A 374 33.95 -4.37 -6.58
CA ARG A 374 33.49 -4.21 -7.97
C ARG A 374 33.67 -2.77 -8.41
N ILE A 375 34.90 -2.41 -8.75
CA ILE A 375 35.16 -1.19 -9.52
C ILE A 375 34.83 -1.49 -10.98
N GLY A 376 33.59 -1.25 -11.37
CA GLY A 376 33.19 -1.17 -12.77
C GLY A 376 33.13 0.30 -13.17
N VAL A 377 33.98 0.71 -14.10
CA VAL A 377 33.96 2.05 -14.70
C VAL A 377 32.60 2.23 -15.40
N GLN A 378 31.83 3.24 -15.01
CA GLN A 378 30.73 3.74 -15.82
C GLN A 378 31.34 4.48 -17.02
N GLU A 379 31.54 3.78 -18.13
CA GLU A 379 31.92 4.41 -19.38
C GLU A 379 30.74 5.19 -19.94
N ARG A 380 30.93 6.50 -20.13
CA ARG A 380 29.99 7.37 -20.83
C ARG A 380 30.26 7.23 -22.32
N ASN A 381 29.37 6.55 -23.02
CA ASN A 381 29.50 6.27 -24.45
C ASN A 381 28.72 7.27 -25.31
N GLU A 382 29.23 7.51 -26.53
CA GLU A 382 28.57 8.33 -27.54
C GLU A 382 27.24 7.68 -28.02
N VAL A 383 26.20 8.50 -28.11
CA VAL A 383 24.89 8.10 -28.59
C VAL A 383 24.91 8.00 -30.12
N LYS A 384 24.64 6.81 -30.69
CA LYS A 384 24.27 6.70 -32.11
C LYS A 384 22.90 7.36 -32.29
N SER A 385 22.78 8.36 -33.19
CA SER A 385 21.61 9.27 -33.36
C SER A 385 20.29 8.68 -32.86
N LEU A 386 19.88 9.08 -31.65
CA LEU A 386 18.61 8.75 -31.01
C LEU A 386 17.60 9.90 -31.06
N GLU A 387 18.04 11.05 -31.57
CA GLU A 387 17.32 12.31 -31.45
C GLU A 387 15.98 12.29 -32.16
N GLY A 388 15.02 13.05 -31.63
CA GLY A 388 13.75 13.32 -32.29
C GLY A 388 12.57 12.67 -31.60
N LEU A 389 11.46 12.65 -32.33
CA LEU A 389 10.16 12.24 -31.84
C LEU A 389 9.93 10.74 -32.06
N TRP A 390 9.60 10.05 -30.97
CA TRP A 390 9.29 8.64 -30.95
C TRP A 390 7.85 8.44 -30.53
N ARG A 391 7.06 7.70 -31.32
CA ARG A 391 5.75 7.22 -30.88
C ARG A 391 5.93 5.89 -30.20
N TYR A 392 5.48 5.79 -28.95
CA TYR A 392 5.54 4.55 -28.20
C TYR A 392 4.17 3.90 -28.07
N ARG A 393 4.19 2.59 -27.85
CA ARG A 393 3.04 1.78 -27.49
C ARG A 393 3.43 0.85 -26.34
N ILE A 394 2.65 0.87 -25.27
CA ILE A 394 2.70 -0.06 -24.15
C ILE A 394 1.53 -1.04 -24.31
N ASP A 395 1.82 -2.34 -24.31
CA ASP A 395 0.82 -3.39 -24.41
C ASP A 395 0.46 -3.89 -23.01
N TYR A 396 -0.45 -3.20 -22.31
CA TYR A 396 -1.05 -3.78 -21.10
C TYR A 396 -2.01 -4.91 -21.48
N PRO A 397 -2.24 -5.89 -20.59
CA PRO A 397 -3.29 -6.87 -20.80
C PRO A 397 -4.63 -6.16 -21.08
N MET A 398 -5.31 -6.56 -22.15
CA MET A 398 -6.60 -6.02 -22.62
C MET A 398 -6.61 -4.59 -23.17
N HIS A 399 -5.64 -3.75 -22.82
CA HIS A 399 -5.64 -2.34 -23.21
C HIS A 399 -4.25 -1.88 -23.60
N ALA A 400 -4.12 -1.32 -24.80
CA ALA A 400 -2.88 -0.67 -25.19
C ALA A 400 -2.90 0.81 -24.82
N ARG A 401 -1.71 1.36 -24.65
CA ARG A 401 -1.50 2.77 -24.39
C ARG A 401 -0.44 3.32 -25.30
N GLU A 402 -0.72 4.47 -25.89
CA GLU A 402 0.18 5.14 -26.82
C GLU A 402 0.55 6.53 -26.28
N GLY A 403 1.66 7.05 -26.77
CA GLY A 403 2.15 8.37 -26.41
C GLY A 403 3.43 8.70 -27.17
N THR A 404 4.13 9.74 -26.74
CA THR A 404 5.36 10.17 -27.40
C THR A 404 6.53 10.34 -26.44
N ILE A 405 7.74 10.16 -26.97
CA ILE A 405 9.00 10.48 -26.30
C ILE A 405 9.79 11.38 -27.24
N ILE A 406 10.18 12.57 -26.77
CA ILE A 406 11.10 13.46 -27.48
C ILE A 406 12.47 13.28 -26.83
N ILE A 407 13.43 12.81 -27.62
CA ILE A 407 14.83 12.72 -27.22
C ILE A 407 15.56 13.95 -27.76
N PRO A 408 16.08 14.85 -26.89
CA PRO A 408 16.72 16.08 -27.34
C PRO A 408 18.03 15.79 -28.10
N ASN A 409 18.45 16.76 -28.91
CA ASN A 409 19.74 16.71 -29.59
C ASN A 409 20.88 16.99 -28.61
N GLY A 410 21.88 16.11 -28.55
CA GLY A 410 23.03 16.28 -27.66
C GLY A 410 23.95 15.07 -27.64
N ARG A 411 25.21 15.29 -27.24
CA ARG A 411 26.22 14.23 -27.13
C ARG A 411 25.94 13.24 -25.99
N LEU A 412 25.21 13.67 -24.95
CA LEU A 412 24.92 12.89 -23.75
C LEU A 412 23.43 12.94 -23.44
N LEU A 413 22.81 11.77 -23.30
CA LEU A 413 21.40 11.64 -22.91
C LEU A 413 21.27 11.68 -21.38
N SER A 414 20.71 12.77 -20.85
CA SER A 414 20.35 12.90 -19.43
C SER A 414 18.83 13.04 -19.22
N GLU A 415 18.13 13.59 -20.21
CA GLU A 415 16.71 13.91 -20.14
C GLU A 415 15.99 13.58 -21.44
N ALA A 416 14.70 13.30 -21.34
CA ALA A 416 13.78 13.17 -22.45
C ALA A 416 12.43 13.76 -22.04
N THR A 417 11.61 14.15 -23.00
CA THR A 417 10.24 14.59 -22.73
C THR A 417 9.28 13.46 -23.06
N VAL A 418 8.45 13.03 -22.11
CA VAL A 418 7.47 11.95 -22.31
C VAL A 418 6.08 12.54 -22.27
N ASN A 419 5.27 12.28 -23.28
CA ASN A 419 3.84 12.59 -23.27
C ASN A 419 3.03 11.33 -22.97
N ILE A 420 2.29 11.35 -21.87
CA ILE A 420 1.40 10.26 -21.45
C ILE A 420 0.06 10.84 -20.98
N ASP A 421 -1.05 10.38 -21.56
CA ASP A 421 -2.40 10.91 -21.33
C ASP A 421 -2.51 12.44 -21.52
N GLY A 422 -1.79 12.99 -22.51
CA GLY A 422 -1.77 14.42 -22.76
C GLY A 422 -0.97 15.23 -21.73
N GLN A 423 -0.34 14.58 -20.75
CA GLN A 423 0.59 15.22 -19.83
C GLN A 423 2.00 15.10 -20.36
N GLU A 424 2.63 16.25 -20.61
CA GLU A 424 4.04 16.33 -20.96
C GLU A 424 4.90 16.39 -19.68
N VAL A 425 5.84 15.45 -19.53
CA VAL A 425 6.70 15.35 -18.35
C VAL A 425 8.17 15.23 -18.73
N ILE A 426 9.01 15.97 -18.01
CA ILE A 426 10.47 15.83 -18.12
C ILE A 426 10.86 14.53 -17.42
N ALA A 427 11.52 13.64 -18.17
CA ALA A 427 11.93 12.33 -17.74
C ALA A 427 13.45 12.25 -17.61
N LYS A 428 13.92 11.52 -16.59
CA LYS A 428 15.33 11.14 -16.52
C LYS A 428 15.61 10.06 -17.55
N ALA A 429 16.58 10.29 -18.41
CA ALA A 429 16.94 9.38 -19.47
C ALA A 429 18.42 9.01 -19.39
N SER A 430 18.75 7.78 -19.77
CA SER A 430 20.12 7.31 -19.86
C SER A 430 20.20 6.21 -20.92
N ILE A 431 21.37 6.07 -21.53
CA ILE A 431 21.66 4.96 -22.44
C ILE A 431 23.03 4.37 -22.13
N ASP A 432 23.08 3.04 -22.14
CA ASP A 432 24.31 2.26 -22.08
C ASP A 432 24.32 1.32 -23.29
N ASN A 433 25.27 1.53 -24.22
CA ASN A 433 25.32 0.85 -25.51
C ASN A 433 24.00 1.03 -26.29
N ASN A 434 23.21 -0.04 -26.41
CA ASN A 434 21.88 0.00 -27.04
C ASN A 434 20.75 -0.12 -26.01
N LYS A 435 21.03 -0.03 -24.71
CA LYS A 435 20.05 -0.15 -23.62
C LYS A 435 19.60 1.23 -23.17
N LEU A 436 18.40 1.61 -23.59
CA LEU A 436 17.74 2.85 -23.19
C LEU A 436 16.97 2.64 -21.90
N ARG A 437 17.12 3.57 -20.95
CA ARG A 437 16.28 3.67 -19.75
C ARG A 437 15.72 5.08 -19.63
N ILE A 438 14.40 5.19 -19.51
CA ILE A 438 13.68 6.45 -19.28
C ILE A 438 12.79 6.26 -18.05
N SER A 439 12.85 7.18 -17.09
CA SER A 439 12.00 7.19 -15.90
C SER A 439 11.27 8.51 -15.78
N CYS A 440 9.94 8.45 -15.65
CA CYS A 440 9.08 9.61 -15.47
C CYS A 440 7.98 9.34 -14.44
N GLU A 441 7.36 10.42 -13.99
CA GLU A 441 6.30 10.41 -13.00
C GLU A 441 5.16 11.29 -13.52
N THR A 442 3.91 10.86 -13.39
CA THR A 442 2.72 11.69 -13.64
C THR A 442 1.86 11.82 -12.40
N ALA A 443 0.96 12.81 -12.40
CA ALA A 443 0.07 13.06 -11.28
C ALA A 443 -1.38 12.76 -11.67
N HIS A 444 -2.11 12.13 -10.76
CA HIS A 444 -3.56 11.97 -10.81
C HIS A 444 -4.12 12.25 -9.42
N ASP A 445 -4.77 13.40 -9.23
CA ASP A 445 -5.17 13.87 -7.90
C ASP A 445 -3.94 13.89 -6.95
N GLU A 446 -4.00 13.30 -5.76
CA GLU A 446 -2.86 13.17 -4.84
C GLU A 446 -1.98 11.92 -5.08
N TRP A 447 -2.21 11.20 -6.19
CA TRP A 447 -1.42 10.04 -6.57
C TRP A 447 -0.29 10.43 -7.53
N THR A 448 0.88 9.86 -7.29
CA THR A 448 1.96 9.83 -8.27
C THR A 448 1.97 8.47 -8.95
N ILE A 449 1.95 8.47 -10.28
CA ILE A 449 2.06 7.28 -11.12
C ILE A 449 3.48 7.25 -11.69
N TYR A 450 4.14 6.10 -11.56
CA TYR A 450 5.54 5.93 -11.94
C TYR A 450 5.66 5.07 -13.19
N TYR A 451 6.55 5.49 -14.08
CA TYR A 451 6.90 4.74 -15.28
C TYR A 451 8.42 4.61 -15.39
N ARG A 452 8.90 3.40 -15.62
CA ARG A 452 10.28 3.16 -16.04
C ARG A 452 10.29 2.29 -17.28
N PHE A 453 10.61 2.93 -18.40
CA PHE A 453 10.83 2.31 -19.70
C PHE A 453 12.26 1.77 -19.75
N GLU A 454 12.41 0.49 -20.02
CA GLU A 454 13.68 -0.14 -20.34
C GLU A 454 13.56 -0.78 -21.73
N GLY A 455 14.46 -0.44 -22.64
CA GLY A 455 14.37 -0.83 -24.04
C GLY A 455 15.72 -1.10 -24.67
N THR A 456 15.73 -1.92 -25.71
CA THR A 456 16.88 -2.08 -26.60
C THR A 456 16.62 -1.30 -27.88
N VAL A 457 17.52 -0.39 -28.22
CA VAL A 457 17.50 0.42 -29.42
C VAL A 457 18.02 -0.42 -30.59
N THR A 458 17.26 -0.44 -31.69
CA THR A 458 17.62 -1.13 -32.94
C THR A 458 17.30 -0.22 -34.14
N PRO A 459 17.79 -0.52 -35.35
CA PRO A 459 17.40 0.22 -36.56
C PRO A 459 15.89 0.20 -36.84
N LYS A 460 15.16 -0.82 -36.33
CA LYS A 460 13.70 -0.96 -36.47
C LYS A 460 12.91 -0.25 -35.37
N GLY A 461 13.59 0.45 -34.47
CA GLY A 461 13.02 1.15 -33.32
C GLY A 461 13.42 0.54 -31.97
N ILE A 462 12.68 0.89 -30.93
CA ILE A 462 12.96 0.49 -29.55
C ILE A 462 11.98 -0.61 -29.14
N ARG A 463 12.47 -1.63 -28.44
CA ARG A 463 11.62 -2.66 -27.82
C ARG A 463 12.10 -3.01 -26.43
N GLY A 464 11.19 -3.22 -25.49
CA GLY A 464 11.54 -3.72 -24.17
C GLY A 464 10.36 -3.82 -23.24
N ARG A 465 10.58 -3.49 -21.95
CA ARG A 465 9.55 -3.54 -20.92
C ARG A 465 9.42 -2.19 -20.22
N VAL A 466 8.18 -1.79 -19.93
CA VAL A 466 7.88 -0.72 -19.00
C VAL A 466 7.46 -1.36 -17.68
N SER A 467 8.04 -0.87 -16.59
CA SER A 467 7.59 -1.15 -15.22
C SER A 467 6.81 0.05 -14.71
N GLY A 468 5.77 -0.21 -13.93
CA GLY A 468 4.91 0.86 -13.43
C GLY A 468 4.26 0.54 -12.09
N GLY A 469 3.85 1.62 -11.43
CA GLY A 469 3.32 1.60 -10.09
C GLY A 469 2.68 2.93 -9.74
N MET A 470 2.13 3.02 -8.54
CA MET A 470 1.59 4.27 -8.05
C MET A 470 1.72 4.33 -6.54
N ALA A 471 1.92 5.52 -6.00
CA ALA A 471 1.94 5.73 -4.57
C ALA A 471 1.41 7.11 -4.26
N ARG A 472 0.85 7.26 -3.06
CA ARG A 472 0.81 8.56 -2.41
C ARG A 472 2.18 8.84 -1.80
N ARG A 473 2.47 10.13 -1.59
CA ARG A 473 3.73 10.61 -0.99
C ARG A 473 4.14 9.86 0.28
N GLU A 474 3.18 9.43 1.09
CA GLU A 474 3.44 8.71 2.35
C GLU A 474 3.86 7.24 2.21
N HIS A 475 3.60 6.62 1.05
CA HIS A 475 3.94 5.23 0.76
C HIS A 475 5.01 5.15 -0.33
N ASP A 476 5.71 6.24 -0.52
CA ASP A 476 6.61 6.39 -1.63
C ASP A 476 7.92 5.60 -1.41
N SER A 477 7.97 4.39 -1.96
CA SER A 477 9.12 3.48 -1.90
C SER A 477 9.26 2.71 -3.21
N SER A 478 10.44 2.14 -3.45
CA SER A 478 10.71 1.40 -4.70
C SER A 478 9.70 0.29 -4.96
N ALA A 479 9.19 -0.37 -3.91
CA ALA A 479 8.17 -1.42 -4.04
C ALA A 479 6.85 -0.93 -4.67
N PHE A 480 6.37 0.27 -4.32
CA PHE A 480 5.10 0.78 -4.85
C PHE A 480 5.22 1.37 -6.26
N ARG A 481 6.44 1.76 -6.67
CA ARG A 481 6.71 2.25 -8.03
C ARG A 481 6.67 1.16 -9.11
N GLU A 482 6.72 -0.10 -8.71
CA GLU A 482 6.80 -1.25 -9.62
C GLU A 482 5.69 -2.29 -9.32
N GLN A 483 4.69 -1.92 -8.50
CA GLN A 483 3.72 -2.87 -7.95
C GLN A 483 2.76 -3.49 -8.97
N PHE A 484 2.64 -2.93 -10.18
CA PHE A 484 1.76 -3.46 -11.24
C PHE A 484 2.49 -4.36 -12.23
N GLY A 485 3.73 -4.74 -11.92
CA GLY A 485 4.53 -5.59 -12.77
C GLY A 485 5.05 -4.84 -14.00
N THR A 486 5.20 -5.57 -15.11
CA THR A 486 5.83 -5.04 -16.33
C THR A 486 5.04 -5.39 -17.59
N ALA A 487 4.92 -4.43 -18.50
CA ALA A 487 4.29 -4.60 -19.80
C ALA A 487 5.32 -4.49 -20.93
N PRO A 488 5.17 -5.23 -22.04
CA PRO A 488 5.94 -4.96 -23.25
C PRO A 488 5.70 -3.53 -23.74
N TRP A 489 6.73 -2.90 -24.28
CA TRP A 489 6.57 -1.65 -25.02
C TRP A 489 7.44 -1.65 -26.26
N SER A 490 7.01 -0.87 -27.25
CA SER A 490 7.77 -0.58 -28.45
C SER A 490 7.69 0.90 -28.79
N ALA A 491 8.67 1.41 -29.54
CA ALA A 491 8.60 2.74 -30.10
C ALA A 491 9.24 2.82 -31.48
N SER A 492 8.65 3.63 -32.35
CA SER A 492 9.13 3.94 -33.70
C SER A 492 9.36 5.42 -33.85
N ARG A 493 10.43 5.81 -34.56
CA ARG A 493 10.71 7.21 -34.85
C ARG A 493 9.70 7.74 -35.85
N GLU A 494 9.19 8.93 -35.58
CA GLU A 494 8.39 9.67 -36.55
C GLU A 494 9.35 10.28 -37.58
N ASN A 495 9.20 9.91 -38.85
CA ASN A 495 9.99 10.52 -39.93
C ASN A 495 9.60 12.00 -40.01
N SER A 496 10.42 12.89 -39.45
CA SER A 496 10.18 14.32 -39.50
C SER A 496 10.49 14.86 -40.90
N SER A 497 9.46 15.08 -41.71
CA SER A 497 9.49 16.11 -42.75
C SER A 497 8.49 17.20 -42.37
N TYR A 498 8.85 18.03 -41.39
CA TYR A 498 8.14 19.28 -41.13
C TYR A 498 8.79 20.38 -41.98
N LEU A 499 8.21 20.62 -43.15
CA LEU A 499 8.35 21.90 -43.86
C LEU A 499 7.67 22.97 -43.01
N SER A 500 8.38 24.08 -42.80
CA SER A 500 7.81 25.32 -42.30
C SER A 500 6.76 25.81 -43.30
N THR A 501 5.48 25.75 -42.95
CA THR A 501 4.47 26.58 -43.61
C THR A 501 4.15 27.73 -42.67
N GLY A 502 4.64 28.90 -43.06
CA GLY A 502 4.13 30.16 -42.57
C GLY A 502 2.69 30.40 -43.04
N GLU A 503 2.14 31.45 -42.46
CA GLU A 503 0.92 32.17 -42.82
C GLU A 503 -0.43 31.58 -42.37
N VAL A 504 -0.94 32.30 -41.37
CA VAL A 504 -2.32 32.43 -40.95
C VAL A 504 -3.25 32.64 -42.14
N GLY A 505 -4.31 31.83 -42.24
CA GLY A 505 -5.44 32.04 -43.15
C GLY A 505 -6.73 31.47 -42.54
N ALA A 506 -7.71 32.33 -42.34
CA ALA A 506 -8.96 32.10 -41.61
C ALA A 506 -10.05 31.33 -42.40
N MET A 507 -11.17 31.10 -41.72
CA MET A 507 -12.50 30.58 -42.16
C MET A 507 -12.68 29.05 -42.10
N SER A 508 -13.83 28.51 -41.71
CA SER A 508 -15.07 28.99 -41.09
C SER A 508 -15.83 27.74 -40.62
N VAL A 509 -16.65 27.90 -39.59
CA VAL A 509 -17.51 26.85 -39.05
C VAL A 509 -18.75 26.71 -39.95
N ALA A 510 -18.99 25.52 -40.48
CA ALA A 510 -20.31 25.12 -40.96
C ALA A 510 -20.65 23.74 -40.38
N GLY A 511 -21.62 23.73 -39.46
CA GLY A 511 -22.11 22.53 -38.80
C GLY A 511 -22.99 21.68 -39.72
N ASN A 512 -23.13 20.41 -39.35
CA ASN A 512 -24.25 19.59 -39.77
C ASN A 512 -24.66 18.67 -38.62
N PHE A 513 -25.73 19.08 -37.93
CA PHE A 513 -26.59 18.21 -37.14
C PHE A 513 -27.44 17.37 -38.09
N ARG A 514 -27.47 16.04 -37.90
CA ARG A 514 -28.60 15.21 -38.30
C ARG A 514 -29.12 14.49 -37.07
N GLY A 515 -30.23 14.99 -36.54
CA GLY A 515 -31.15 14.18 -35.75
C GLY A 515 -31.97 13.29 -36.66
N ALA A 516 -32.34 12.11 -36.15
CA ALA A 516 -33.47 11.34 -36.64
C ALA A 516 -34.09 10.64 -35.43
N THR A 517 -35.25 11.14 -35.03
CA THR A 517 -36.26 10.42 -34.27
C THR A 517 -37.15 9.73 -35.29
N ILE A 518 -37.34 8.41 -35.17
CA ILE A 518 -38.65 7.74 -35.12
C ILE A 518 -38.51 6.64 -34.08
#